data_AF-A0A357CJB0-F1
#
_entry.id   AF-A0A357CJB0-F1
#
_cell.length_a   1.000
_cell.length_b   1.000
_cell.length_c   1.000
_cell.angle_alpha   90.00
_cell.angle_beta   90.00
_cell.angle_gamma   90.00
#
_symmetry.space_group_name_H-M   'P 1'
#
loop_
_entity.id
_entity.type
_entity.pdbx_description
1 polymer ?
#
loop_
_entity_poly.entity_id
_entity_poly.type
_entity_poly.pdbx_seq_one_letter_code
_entity_poly.pdbx_strand_id
1 'polypeptide(L)'
;MRERQQLETSLGSFERIARELDDHVALAALGEEEGDESVVAEAETALKKLRQEAHTREVEALLSGEADANDAYVEIHAGAGGTESQ
;
A
#
# COMPACT_ATOMS: atom_id res chain seq x y z
N MET A 1 -0.23 15.36 20.94
CA MET A 1 -0.31 16.24 19.74
C MET A 1 0.35 15.61 18.52
N ARG A 2 1.62 15.15 18.60
CA ARG A 2 2.29 14.48 17.46
C ARG A 2 1.60 13.18 17.01
N GLU A 3 1.26 12.31 17.95
CA GLU A 3 0.60 11.02 17.65
C GLU A 3 -0.77 11.22 17.00
N ARG A 4 -1.60 12.13 17.54
CA ARG A 4 -2.87 12.50 16.91
C ARG A 4 -2.67 13.00 15.47
N GLN A 5 -1.67 13.85 15.25
CA GLN A 5 -1.38 14.38 13.92
C GLN A 5 -0.97 13.28 12.94
N GLN A 6 -0.14 12.32 13.37
CA GLN A 6 0.23 11.16 12.57
C GLN A 6 -1.00 10.32 12.21
N LEU A 7 -1.85 10.01 13.19
CA LEU A 7 -3.08 9.25 12.93
C LEU A 7 -4.03 9.98 11.97
N GLU A 8 -4.21 11.28 12.13
CA GLU A 8 -4.99 12.12 11.20
C GLU A 8 -4.41 12.08 9.78
N THR A 9 -3.08 12.15 9.64
CA THR A 9 -2.42 12.05 8.33
C THR A 9 -2.60 10.67 7.70
N SER A 10 -2.42 9.59 8.47
CA SER A 10 -2.59 8.22 7.96
C SER A 10 -4.03 7.96 7.53
N LEU A 11 -5.00 8.37 8.35
CA LEU A 11 -6.42 8.21 8.03
C LEU A 11 -6.80 9.04 6.80
N GLY A 12 -6.37 10.30 6.72
CA GLY A 12 -6.62 11.15 5.55
C GLY A 12 -5.99 10.60 4.27
N SER A 13 -4.81 9.99 4.37
CA SER A 13 -4.19 9.30 3.22
C SER A 13 -5.01 8.09 2.78
N PHE A 14 -5.50 7.28 3.73
CA PHE A 14 -6.36 6.13 3.42
C PHE A 14 -7.66 6.57 2.75
N GLU A 15 -8.36 7.55 3.31
CA GLU A 15 -9.61 8.07 2.75
C GLU A 15 -9.45 8.68 1.36
N ARG A 16 -8.29 9.28 1.07
CA ARG A 16 -7.97 9.76 -0.27
C ARG A 16 -7.79 8.60 -1.25
N ILE A 17 -6.97 7.61 -0.89
CA ILE A 17 -6.73 6.44 -1.75
C ILE A 17 -8.04 5.70 -2.05
N ALA A 18 -8.90 5.53 -1.05
CA ALA A 18 -10.20 4.89 -1.24
C ALA A 18 -11.09 5.67 -2.23
N ARG A 19 -11.16 6.99 -2.10
CA ARG A 19 -11.92 7.84 -3.03
C ARG A 19 -11.35 7.82 -4.45
N GLU A 20 -10.03 7.96 -4.61
CA GLU A 20 -9.38 7.92 -5.91
C GLU A 20 -9.60 6.57 -6.60
N LEU A 21 -9.61 5.47 -5.85
CA LEU A 21 -9.94 4.14 -6.37
C LEU A 21 -11.37 4.10 -6.92
N ASP A 22 -12.35 4.51 -6.12
CA ASP A 22 -13.76 4.52 -6.53
C ASP A 22 -13.98 5.41 -7.76
N ASP A 23 -13.39 6.60 -7.78
CA ASP A 23 -13.48 7.55 -8.89
C ASP A 23 -12.89 6.97 -10.19
N HIS A 24 -11.72 6.35 -10.12
CA HIS A 24 -11.08 5.78 -11.31
C HIS A 24 -11.76 4.50 -11.80
N VAL A 25 -12.32 3.68 -10.90
CA VAL A 25 -13.13 2.52 -11.29
C VAL A 25 -14.41 2.96 -11.98
N ALA A 26 -15.10 3.97 -11.44
CA ALA A 26 -16.28 4.54 -12.06
C ALA A 26 -15.97 5.17 -13.44
N LEU A 27 -14.84 5.87 -13.55
CA LEU A 27 -14.38 6.44 -14.82
C LEU A 27 -14.08 5.37 -15.88
N ALA A 28 -13.41 4.28 -15.49
CA ALA A 28 -13.14 3.17 -16.39
C ALA A 28 -14.45 2.51 -16.87
N ALA A 29 -15.40 2.28 -15.96
CA ALA A 29 -16.70 1.71 -16.32
C ALA A 29 -17.48 2.60 -17.29
N LEU A 30 -17.46 3.92 -17.09
CA LEU A 30 -18.08 4.87 -18.02
C LEU A 30 -17.41 4.83 -19.41
N GLY A 31 -16.08 4.81 -19.44
CA GLY A 31 -15.32 4.69 -20.69
C GLY A 31 -15.64 3.38 -21.45
N GLU A 32 -15.82 2.27 -20.73
CA GLU A 32 -16.26 1.01 -21.33
C GLU A 32 -17.68 1.08 -21.90
N GLU A 33 -18.64 1.69 -21.18
CA GLU A 33 -20.02 1.88 -21.65
C GLU A 33 -20.09 2.76 -22.90
N GLU A 34 -19.26 3.81 -22.97
CA GLU A 34 -19.21 4.75 -24.09
C GLU A 34 -18.32 4.26 -25.25
N GLY A 35 -17.55 3.19 -25.05
CA GLY A 35 -16.59 2.68 -26.04
C GLY A 35 -15.35 3.58 -26.23
N ASP A 36 -15.03 4.41 -25.24
CA ASP A 36 -13.85 5.28 -25.24
C ASP A 36 -12.65 4.59 -24.58
N GLU A 37 -11.89 3.84 -25.38
CA GLU A 37 -10.68 3.14 -24.91
C GLU A 37 -9.60 4.09 -24.36
N SER A 38 -9.62 5.37 -24.75
CA SER A 38 -8.62 6.34 -24.26
C SER A 38 -8.86 6.69 -22.79
N VAL A 39 -10.13 6.87 -22.41
CA VAL A 39 -10.55 7.10 -21.02
C VAL A 39 -10.26 5.88 -20.16
N VAL A 40 -10.54 4.68 -20.67
CA VAL A 40 -10.22 3.41 -19.96
C VAL A 40 -8.71 3.32 -19.71
N ALA A 41 -7.88 3.57 -20.72
CA ALA A 41 -6.42 3.51 -20.59
C ALA A 41 -5.86 4.56 -19.61
N GLU A 42 -6.45 5.75 -19.56
CA GLU A 42 -6.08 6.78 -18.59
C GLU A 42 -6.43 6.35 -17.16
N ALA A 43 -7.66 5.86 -16.95
CA ALA A 43 -8.11 5.35 -15.65
C ALA A 43 -7.24 4.18 -15.16
N GLU A 44 -6.92 3.22 -16.03
CA GLU A 44 -6.00 2.13 -15.68
C GLU A 44 -4.60 2.62 -15.28
N THR A 45 -4.09 3.64 -15.98
CA THR A 45 -2.78 4.22 -15.68
C THR A 45 -2.79 4.89 -14.31
N ALA A 46 -3.87 5.59 -13.97
CA ALA A 46 -4.06 6.17 -12.65
C ALA A 46 -4.17 5.09 -11.57
N LEU A 47 -4.96 4.03 -11.79
CA LEU A 47 -5.08 2.89 -10.86
C LEU A 47 -3.75 2.17 -10.62
N LYS A 48 -2.91 2.00 -11.65
CA LYS A 48 -1.56 1.42 -11.52
C LYS A 48 -0.65 2.26 -10.62
N LYS A 49 -0.73 3.59 -10.70
CA LYS A 49 0.00 4.51 -9.82
C LYS A 49 -0.56 4.46 -8.40
N LEU A 50 -1.88 4.49 -8.26
CA LEU A 50 -2.56 4.43 -6.97
C LEU A 50 -2.19 3.16 -6.19
N ARG A 51 -2.10 2.02 -6.88
CA ARG A 51 -1.63 0.76 -6.30
C ARG A 51 -0.20 0.85 -5.74
N GLN A 52 0.72 1.50 -6.46
CA GLN A 52 2.10 1.68 -5.99
C GLN A 52 2.16 2.57 -4.74
N GLU A 53 1.34 3.63 -4.72
CA GLU A 53 1.21 4.49 -3.55
C GLU A 53 0.63 3.72 -2.35
N ALA A 54 -0.49 3.01 -2.56
CA ALA A 54 -1.13 2.21 -1.52
C ALA A 54 -0.17 1.18 -0.91
N HIS A 55 0.65 0.52 -1.74
CA HIS A 55 1.64 -0.44 -1.27
C HIS A 55 2.73 0.22 -0.40
N THR A 56 3.20 1.41 -0.78
CA THR A 56 4.15 2.16 0.05
C THR A 56 3.54 2.49 1.42
N ARG A 57 2.29 2.95 1.43
CA ARG A 57 1.56 3.28 2.67
C ARG A 57 1.28 2.06 3.55
N GLU A 58 1.01 0.92 2.93
CA GLU A 58 0.84 -0.36 3.64
C GLU A 58 2.11 -0.74 4.40
N VAL A 59 3.27 -0.66 3.74
CA VAL A 59 4.57 -0.92 4.39
C VAL A 59 4.82 0.07 5.53
N GLU A 60 4.56 1.36 5.33
CA GLU A 60 4.67 2.37 6.39
C GLU A 60 3.75 2.07 7.58
N ALA A 61 2.53 1.56 7.34
CA ALA A 61 1.60 1.19 8.40
C ALA A 61 2.06 -0.05 9.17
N LEU A 62 2.62 -1.05 8.46
CA LEU A 62 3.19 -2.26 9.06
C LEU A 62 4.45 -1.95 9.88
N LEU A 63 5.26 -0.98 9.44
CA LEU A 63 6.53 -0.58 10.05
C LEU A 63 6.36 0.63 10.99
N SER A 64 5.35 0.62 11.85
CA SER A 64 5.01 1.72 12.77
C SER A 64 5.44 1.49 14.22
N GLY A 65 6.18 0.41 14.49
CA GLY A 65 6.74 0.07 15.79
C GLY A 65 7.94 0.94 16.19
N GLU A 66 8.22 0.98 17.50
CA GLU A 66 9.27 1.84 18.08
C GLU A 66 10.68 1.54 17.51
N ALA A 67 10.94 0.29 17.13
CA ALA A 67 12.24 -0.16 16.64
C ALA A 67 12.32 -0.33 15.11
N ASP A 68 11.24 -0.10 14.36
CA ASP A 68 11.18 -0.42 12.92
C ASP A 68 12.10 0.44 12.05
N ALA A 69 12.55 1.58 12.58
CA ALA A 69 13.55 2.44 11.94
C ALA A 69 15.01 1.97 12.13
N ASN A 70 15.25 0.97 12.99
CA ASN A 70 16.60 0.49 13.31
C ASN A 70 17.01 -0.64 12.36
N ASP A 71 18.32 -0.76 12.11
CA ASP A 71 18.88 -1.96 11.50
C ASP A 71 18.66 -3.18 12.41
N ALA A 72 18.37 -4.33 11.81
CA ALA A 72 18.11 -5.57 12.54
C ALA A 72 19.34 -6.49 12.54
N TYR A 73 19.66 -7.05 13.71
CA TYR A 73 20.52 -8.22 13.82
C TYR A 73 19.65 -9.48 13.75
N VAL A 74 19.91 -10.33 12.77
CA VAL A 74 19.20 -11.61 12.60
C VAL A 74 20.11 -12.74 13.03
N GLU A 75 19.73 -13.44 14.09
CA GLU A 75 20.42 -14.65 14.56
C GLU A 75 19.57 -15.88 14.20
N ILE A 76 20.18 -16.84 13.52
CA ILE A 76 19.53 -18.09 13.12
C ILE A 76 20.10 -19.21 14.00
N HIS A 77 19.26 -19.77 14.85
CA HIS A 77 19.60 -20.97 15.62
C HIS A 77 19.05 -22.21 14.92
N ALA A 78 19.92 -23.15 14.57
CA ALA A 78 19.49 -24.50 14.23
C ALA A 78 18.79 -25.08 15.47
N GLY A 79 17.53 -25.49 15.32
CA GLY A 79 16.76 -26.13 16.40
C GLY A 79 17.42 -27.44 16.87
N ALA A 80 16.78 -28.14 17.80
CA ALA A 80 17.30 -29.41 18.35
C ALA A 80 17.30 -30.60 17.37
N GLY A 81 17.41 -30.36 16.05
CA GLY A 81 17.65 -31.38 15.05
C GLY A 81 19.16 -31.54 14.86
N GLY A 82 19.65 -32.78 14.92
CA GLY A 82 21.06 -33.11 14.71
C GLY A 82 21.54 -32.82 13.28
N THR A 83 22.41 -33.68 12.75
CA THR A 83 23.19 -33.56 11.50
C THR A 83 22.45 -33.19 10.19
N GLU A 84 21.14 -32.96 10.23
CA GLU A 84 20.29 -32.55 9.09
C GLU A 84 19.78 -31.10 9.20
N SER A 85 20.15 -30.33 10.24
CA SER A 85 19.61 -28.98 10.50
C SER A 85 20.57 -27.82 10.18
N GLN A 86 21.54 -28.01 9.28
CA GLN A 86 22.38 -26.92 8.74
C GLN A 86 22.03 -26.60 7.29
#